data_AF-A0A7X2NM44-F1
#
_entry.id   AF-A0A7X2NM44-F1
#
_cell.length_a   1.000
_cell.length_b   1.000
_cell.length_c   1.000
_cell.angle_alpha   90.00
_cell.angle_beta   90.00
_cell.angle_gamma   90.00
#
_symmetry.space_group_name_H-M   'P 1'
#
loop_
_entity.id
_entity.type
_entity.pdbx_description
1 polymer ?
#
loop_
_entity_poly.entity_id
_entity_poly.type
_entity_poly.pdbx_seq_one_letter_code
_entity_poly.pdbx_strand_id
1 'polypeptide(L)'
;MKIRRWLCLTAAVIMVFGASFPAFAADKKIDTVKLKFSYNKEPESGDDIGTITVTSGGAGYRVESAEYTNGDDQDVWTVGDIPKVKVELSAEDGYRFSYTSKSHFSLSGCNAEFKKASISDGGNYIEVYAELKRIGGKLEGATELEWEGTTAYWGEIEGAKRYDVKLMRDDRTVTTVEASGTSYNFAGYFNKEGDYTFRVRAIASYNSKAGEWSEDSDALYIREEDLGRYSGSGRWIQNQNGWWYSYDTGGYPASCWKQINGAWYYFNSSGYMLTGWQKLDGVWYYLLPNGVMATGWNLINGVWYYMNGSGEMQTGWQNMNGRSYYLNNSGAMLTGWQRLDGRWYYLDGSGVMATGWQALDGKWYYFGSDGSMYANTYTPDGRYVDGSGVWIP
;
A
#
# COMPACT_ATOMS: atom_id res chain seq x y z
N MET A 1 20.89 20.78 28.30
CA MET A 1 21.09 21.14 29.73
C MET A 1 20.52 19.99 30.56
N LYS A 2 21.39 19.07 31.00
CA LYS A 2 21.00 17.79 31.65
C LYS A 2 20.78 18.04 33.15
N ILE A 3 19.57 17.82 33.64
CA ILE A 3 19.29 17.77 35.08
C ILE A 3 19.23 16.30 35.47
N ARG A 4 20.34 15.82 36.05
CA ARG A 4 20.37 14.56 36.82
C ARG A 4 19.58 14.79 38.10
N ARG A 5 18.55 13.98 38.35
CA ARG A 5 18.00 13.83 39.70
C ARG A 5 18.51 12.54 40.31
N TRP A 6 19.40 12.73 41.28
CA TRP A 6 19.83 11.79 42.29
C TRP A 6 18.82 11.83 43.44
N LEU A 7 18.44 10.66 43.97
CA LEU A 7 17.93 10.44 45.34
C LEU A 7 17.96 8.91 45.55
N CYS A 8 19.05 8.33 46.08
CA CYS A 8 19.39 8.18 47.49
C CYS A 8 18.27 7.58 48.36
N LEU A 9 18.39 6.28 48.68
CA LEU A 9 18.33 5.85 50.08
C LEU A 9 19.19 4.58 50.29
N THR A 10 20.24 4.79 51.07
CA THR A 10 21.19 3.81 51.60
C THR A 10 20.57 3.02 52.76
N ALA A 11 20.84 1.73 52.83
CA ALA A 11 20.99 1.01 54.10
C ALA A 11 22.08 -0.04 53.95
N ALA A 12 23.30 0.30 54.37
CA ALA A 12 24.36 -0.66 54.63
C ALA A 12 24.12 -1.27 56.02
N VAL A 13 24.07 -2.60 56.10
CA VAL A 13 24.23 -3.33 57.37
C VAL A 13 25.42 -4.26 57.21
N ILE A 14 26.50 -3.95 57.94
CA ILE A 14 27.64 -4.83 58.20
C ILE A 14 27.26 -5.72 59.39
N MET A 15 27.44 -7.05 59.29
CA MET A 15 27.67 -7.88 60.48
C MET A 15 28.45 -9.18 60.17
N VAL A 16 29.74 -9.11 60.51
CA VAL A 16 30.59 -10.08 61.26
C VAL A 16 30.55 -11.59 60.94
N PHE A 17 31.71 -12.11 60.53
CA PHE A 17 32.11 -13.51 60.65
C PHE A 17 32.27 -13.91 62.12
N GLY A 18 31.47 -14.88 62.58
CA GLY A 18 31.66 -15.60 63.84
C GLY A 18 31.27 -17.07 63.66
N ALA A 19 32.27 -17.95 63.62
CA ALA A 19 32.07 -19.39 63.47
C ALA A 19 31.63 -20.04 64.78
N SER A 20 30.44 -20.60 64.79
CA SER A 20 30.05 -21.74 65.62
C SER A 20 28.85 -22.38 64.93
N PHE A 21 29.04 -23.56 64.33
CA PHE A 21 27.98 -24.32 63.67
C PHE A 21 27.13 -25.03 64.74
N PRO A 22 25.89 -24.62 65.01
CA PRO A 22 24.89 -25.57 65.48
C PRO A 22 24.57 -26.51 64.31
N ALA A 23 24.47 -27.80 64.59
CA ALA A 23 23.99 -28.79 63.63
C ALA A 23 22.55 -28.42 63.23
N PHE A 24 22.40 -27.84 62.03
CA PHE A 24 21.10 -27.44 61.51
C PHE A 24 20.25 -28.67 61.21
N ALA A 25 19.02 -28.66 61.71
CA ALA A 25 17.95 -29.48 61.17
C ALA A 25 17.93 -29.29 59.64
N ALA A 26 17.78 -30.38 58.89
CA ALA A 26 17.80 -30.30 57.42
C ALA A 26 16.72 -29.31 56.96
N ASP A 27 17.12 -28.15 56.42
CA ASP A 27 16.19 -27.12 55.96
C ASP A 27 15.20 -27.73 54.96
N LYS A 28 13.93 -27.47 55.21
CA LYS A 28 12.84 -27.96 54.39
C LYS A 28 12.90 -27.29 53.02
N LYS A 29 13.07 -28.10 51.98
CA LYS A 29 13.11 -27.60 50.60
C LYS A 29 11.75 -27.03 50.21
N ILE A 30 11.78 -25.87 49.55
CA ILE A 30 10.62 -25.27 48.91
C ILE A 30 10.49 -25.91 47.53
N ASP A 31 9.59 -26.89 47.40
CA ASP A 31 9.40 -27.66 46.17
C ASP A 31 8.64 -26.89 45.09
N THR A 32 7.82 -25.89 45.47
CA THR A 32 7.06 -25.09 44.51
C THR A 32 6.90 -23.66 44.99
N VAL A 33 7.35 -22.71 44.17
CA VAL A 33 7.10 -21.29 44.33
C VAL A 33 5.81 -20.94 43.59
N LYS A 34 4.86 -20.33 44.31
CA LYS A 34 3.55 -19.93 43.80
C LYS A 34 3.43 -18.42 43.93
N LEU A 35 3.35 -17.73 42.80
CA LEU A 35 3.22 -16.28 42.77
C LEU A 35 1.95 -15.87 42.04
N LYS A 36 1.28 -14.86 42.57
CA LYS A 36 0.13 -14.22 41.94
C LYS A 36 0.46 -12.76 41.66
N PHE A 37 0.37 -12.37 40.39
CA PHE A 37 0.65 -11.02 39.89
C PHE A 37 -0.67 -10.27 39.71
N SER A 38 -0.71 -9.02 40.15
CA SER A 38 -1.85 -8.13 39.94
C SER A 38 -1.39 -6.68 39.78
N TYR A 39 -1.99 -5.98 38.82
CA TYR A 39 -1.93 -4.53 38.70
C TYR A 39 -3.27 -3.92 39.15
N ASN A 40 -3.27 -2.65 39.55
CA ASN A 40 -4.50 -1.92 39.90
C ASN A 40 -5.29 -1.49 38.65
N LYS A 41 -4.58 -1.23 37.55
CA LYS A 41 -5.11 -0.97 36.21
C LYS A 41 -4.26 -1.78 35.22
N GLU A 42 -4.90 -2.41 34.24
CA GLU A 42 -4.16 -3.04 33.15
C GLU A 42 -3.37 -1.96 32.40
N PRO A 43 -2.05 -2.13 32.20
CA PRO A 43 -1.23 -1.11 31.55
C PRO A 43 -1.64 -0.96 30.08
N GLU A 44 -1.78 0.29 29.66
CA GLU A 44 -2.10 0.69 28.29
C GLU A 44 -0.99 1.59 27.74
N SER A 45 -0.89 1.70 26.41
CA SER A 45 0.09 2.60 25.80
C SER A 45 -0.16 4.04 26.23
N GLY A 46 0.91 4.75 26.57
CA GLY A 46 0.88 6.12 27.09
C GLY A 46 0.70 6.22 28.61
N ASP A 47 0.38 5.12 29.31
CA ASP A 47 0.38 5.12 30.77
C ASP A 47 1.82 5.18 31.31
N ASP A 48 2.05 5.93 32.40
CA ASP A 48 3.29 5.85 33.17
C ASP A 48 3.54 4.41 33.67
N ILE A 49 4.81 4.01 33.80
CA ILE A 49 5.17 2.73 34.40
C ILE A 49 4.79 2.75 35.89
N GLY A 50 3.66 2.12 36.21
CA GLY A 50 3.16 1.97 37.57
C GLY A 50 3.85 0.86 38.36
N THR A 51 3.16 0.37 39.39
CA THR A 51 3.65 -0.71 40.27
C THR A 51 2.92 -2.01 40.00
N ILE A 52 3.63 -3.14 40.11
CA ILE A 52 3.04 -4.47 40.16
C ILE A 52 2.95 -4.96 41.61
N THR A 53 1.86 -5.62 41.97
CA THR A 53 1.77 -6.37 43.23
C THR A 53 2.01 -7.84 42.96
N VAL A 54 2.91 -8.44 43.73
CA VAL A 54 3.17 -9.88 43.70
C VAL A 54 2.97 -10.45 45.10
N THR A 55 2.07 -11.44 45.22
CA THR A 55 1.79 -12.12 46.48
C THR A 55 2.20 -13.58 46.40
N SER A 56 2.70 -14.15 47.49
CA SER A 56 2.94 -15.58 47.60
C SER A 56 1.63 -16.35 47.81
N GLY A 57 1.48 -17.46 47.09
CA GLY A 57 0.42 -18.46 47.29
C GLY A 57 0.93 -19.76 47.92
N GLY A 58 2.20 -19.78 48.33
CA GLY A 58 2.85 -20.89 49.03
C GLY A 58 3.30 -20.49 50.44
N ALA A 59 3.99 -21.40 51.13
CA ALA A 59 4.49 -21.20 52.49
C ALA A 59 6.00 -21.48 52.57
N GLY A 60 6.67 -20.95 53.59
CA GLY A 60 8.11 -21.12 53.80
C GLY A 60 8.97 -20.05 53.12
N TYR A 61 8.37 -18.99 52.59
CA TYR A 61 9.08 -17.86 51.97
C TYR A 61 8.23 -16.59 51.96
N ARG A 62 8.90 -15.44 51.78
CA ARG A 62 8.29 -14.11 51.69
C ARG A 62 8.66 -13.44 50.38
N VAL A 63 7.76 -12.59 49.88
CA VAL A 63 8.07 -11.68 48.77
C VAL A 63 8.67 -10.42 49.37
N GLU A 64 9.90 -10.11 49.01
CA GLU A 64 10.62 -8.93 49.50
C GLU A 64 10.37 -7.72 48.59
N SER A 65 10.48 -7.93 47.28
CA SER A 65 10.34 -6.86 46.29
C SER A 65 9.81 -7.39 44.95
N ALA A 66 9.24 -6.50 44.16
CA ALA A 66 8.87 -6.75 42.78
C ALA A 66 9.18 -5.50 41.94
N GLU A 67 10.20 -5.58 41.11
CA GLU A 67 10.54 -4.53 40.14
C GLU A 67 9.74 -4.74 38.85
N TYR A 68 9.21 -3.67 38.28
CA TYR A 68 8.33 -3.70 37.11
C TYR A 68 8.79 -2.69 36.05
N THR A 69 9.05 -3.14 34.83
CA THR A 69 9.69 -2.31 33.78
C THR A 69 9.35 -2.85 32.39
N ASN A 70 9.50 -2.05 31.33
CA ASN A 70 9.57 -2.54 29.94
C ASN A 70 10.99 -3.01 29.55
N GLY A 71 11.99 -2.74 30.40
CA GLY A 71 13.39 -3.13 30.24
C GLY A 71 14.22 -2.16 29.41
N ASP A 72 13.63 -1.05 28.99
CA ASP A 72 14.29 0.12 28.40
C ASP A 72 14.15 1.28 29.39
N ASP A 73 15.04 2.30 29.36
CA ASP A 73 15.00 3.47 30.28
C ASP A 73 13.82 4.42 29.97
N GLN A 74 12.64 3.87 29.68
CA GLN A 74 11.41 4.60 29.37
C GLN A 74 10.56 4.75 30.62
N ASP A 75 9.87 5.89 30.74
CA ASP A 75 8.99 6.19 31.89
C ASP A 75 7.51 5.81 31.62
N VAL A 76 7.17 5.43 30.37
CA VAL A 76 5.80 5.12 29.91
C VAL A 76 5.74 3.79 29.16
N TRP A 77 4.56 3.16 29.13
CA TRP A 77 4.30 1.98 28.30
C TRP A 77 4.07 2.37 26.85
N THR A 78 4.65 1.62 25.91
CA THR A 78 4.36 1.74 24.48
C THR A 78 3.67 0.48 23.95
N VAL A 79 2.90 0.62 22.87
CA VAL A 79 2.26 -0.54 22.24
C VAL A 79 3.34 -1.52 21.76
N GLY A 80 3.23 -2.77 22.21
CA GLY A 80 4.18 -3.82 21.86
C GLY A 80 5.16 -4.13 22.99
N ASP A 81 5.29 -3.28 24.00
CA ASP A 81 6.09 -3.56 25.19
C ASP A 81 5.68 -4.88 25.84
N ILE A 82 6.68 -5.61 26.35
CA ILE A 82 6.46 -6.78 27.18
C ILE A 82 6.87 -6.40 28.60
N PRO A 83 5.91 -6.20 29.51
CA PRO A 83 6.23 -5.87 30.89
C PRO A 83 7.04 -7.01 31.54
N LYS A 84 8.20 -6.67 32.10
CA LYS A 84 9.11 -7.58 32.79
C LYS A 84 9.01 -7.33 34.29
N VAL A 85 8.94 -8.42 35.06
CA VAL A 85 8.90 -8.39 36.52
C VAL A 85 10.08 -9.17 37.08
N LYS A 86 10.87 -8.54 37.95
CA LYS A 86 11.86 -9.20 38.80
C LYS A 86 11.32 -9.28 40.22
N VAL A 87 11.09 -10.49 40.73
CA VAL A 87 10.58 -10.73 42.07
C VAL A 87 11.70 -11.28 42.94
N GLU A 88 11.95 -10.67 44.09
CA GLU A 88 12.92 -11.17 45.07
C GLU A 88 12.17 -11.83 46.22
N LEU A 89 12.58 -13.06 46.56
CA LEU A 89 11.99 -13.83 47.64
C LEU A 89 13.06 -14.21 48.66
N SER A 90 12.70 -14.22 49.94
CA SER A 90 13.51 -14.76 51.03
C SER A 90 12.86 -16.04 51.58
N ALA A 91 13.68 -17.02 51.97
CA ALA A 91 13.20 -18.22 52.65
C ALA A 91 12.92 -17.90 54.12
N GLU A 92 11.85 -18.46 54.68
CA GLU A 92 11.58 -18.39 56.12
C GLU A 92 12.50 -19.33 56.90
N ASP A 93 12.61 -19.13 58.21
CA ASP A 93 13.46 -19.95 59.07
C ASP A 93 13.14 -21.45 58.94
N GLY A 94 14.19 -22.26 58.75
CA GLY A 94 14.09 -23.70 58.48
C GLY A 94 13.64 -24.09 57.07
N TYR A 95 13.59 -23.15 56.11
CA TYR A 95 13.30 -23.41 54.70
C TYR A 95 14.45 -22.98 53.78
N ARG A 96 14.51 -23.57 52.58
CA ARG A 96 15.43 -23.14 51.52
C ARG A 96 14.90 -23.37 50.11
N PHE A 97 15.29 -22.51 49.18
CA PHE A 97 15.10 -22.72 47.74
C PHE A 97 16.14 -23.71 47.21
N SER A 98 15.73 -24.59 46.30
CA SER A 98 16.62 -25.59 45.68
C SER A 98 16.37 -25.82 44.19
N TYR A 99 15.37 -25.16 43.60
CA TYR A 99 14.95 -25.40 42.22
C TYR A 99 14.78 -24.08 41.46
N THR A 100 15.30 -24.04 40.23
CA THR A 100 15.19 -22.89 39.31
C THR A 100 14.50 -23.25 37.99
N SER A 101 14.18 -24.51 37.76
CA SER A 101 13.49 -24.96 36.55
C SER A 101 12.00 -24.61 36.58
N LYS A 102 11.45 -24.25 35.42
CA LYS A 102 10.06 -23.78 35.23
C LYS A 102 8.99 -24.64 35.91
N SER A 103 9.19 -25.96 36.00
CA SER A 103 8.23 -26.89 36.61
C SER A 103 7.98 -26.65 38.11
N HIS A 104 8.89 -25.96 38.81
CA HIS A 104 8.75 -25.61 40.23
C HIS A 104 8.12 -24.24 40.46
N PHE A 105 7.67 -23.56 39.40
CA PHE A 105 7.05 -22.25 39.48
C PHE A 105 5.63 -22.30 38.94
N SER A 106 4.68 -21.87 39.77
CA SER A 106 3.30 -21.66 39.38
C SER A 106 3.01 -20.17 39.47
N LEU A 107 2.98 -19.51 38.31
CA LEU A 107 2.65 -18.09 38.19
C LEU A 107 1.20 -17.94 37.73
N SER A 108 0.49 -16.97 38.29
CA SER A 108 -0.90 -16.69 37.95
C SER A 108 -1.20 -15.20 37.98
N GLY A 109 -2.25 -14.76 37.26
CA GLY A 109 -2.59 -13.35 37.11
C GLY A 109 -1.72 -12.62 36.07
N CYS A 110 -2.28 -11.57 35.45
CA CYS A 110 -1.63 -10.72 34.44
C CYS A 110 -0.98 -11.47 33.26
N ASN A 111 -1.41 -12.70 32.98
CA ASN A 111 -0.79 -13.64 32.05
C ASN A 111 0.73 -13.82 32.28
N ALA A 112 1.16 -13.83 33.55
CA ALA A 112 2.57 -13.96 33.91
C ALA A 112 3.17 -15.28 33.39
N GLU A 113 4.28 -15.16 32.66
CA GLU A 113 5.05 -16.27 32.14
C GLU A 113 6.44 -16.31 32.79
N PHE A 114 6.78 -17.47 33.36
CA PHE A 114 8.11 -17.69 33.93
C PHE A 114 9.18 -17.63 32.84
N LYS A 115 10.26 -16.87 33.08
CA LYS A 115 11.44 -16.82 32.21
C LYS A 115 12.66 -17.47 32.83
N LYS A 116 13.05 -17.08 34.05
CA LYS A 116 14.20 -17.65 34.75
C LYS A 116 14.10 -17.43 36.26
N ALA A 117 14.90 -18.19 37.01
CA ALA A 117 15.12 -17.95 38.43
C ALA A 117 16.60 -18.17 38.79
N SER A 118 17.06 -17.45 39.81
CA SER A 118 18.44 -17.52 40.31
C SER A 118 18.45 -17.60 41.83
N ILE A 119 19.07 -18.64 42.38
CA ILE A 119 19.20 -18.84 43.82
C ILE A 119 20.53 -18.26 44.30
N SER A 120 20.51 -17.58 45.45
CA SER A 120 21.71 -17.06 46.12
C SER A 120 21.70 -17.41 47.61
N ASP A 121 22.82 -17.14 48.27
CA ASP A 121 23.03 -17.35 49.71
C ASP A 121 22.60 -18.75 50.20
N GLY A 122 23.10 -19.79 49.53
CA GLY A 122 22.85 -21.19 49.93
C GLY A 122 21.40 -21.68 49.81
N GLY A 123 20.49 -20.87 49.24
CA GLY A 123 19.06 -21.16 49.19
C GLY A 123 18.20 -20.21 50.01
N ASN A 124 18.78 -19.21 50.68
CA ASN A 124 18.03 -18.23 51.46
C ASN A 124 17.30 -17.20 50.61
N TYR A 125 17.80 -16.92 49.40
CA TYR A 125 17.15 -15.99 48.48
C TYR A 125 16.99 -16.58 47.08
N ILE A 126 15.94 -16.15 46.39
CA ILE A 126 15.75 -16.43 44.97
C ILE A 126 15.18 -15.21 44.25
N GLU A 127 15.76 -14.91 43.09
CA GLU A 127 15.18 -13.98 42.13
C GLU A 127 14.37 -14.75 41.10
N VAL A 128 13.15 -14.30 40.81
CA VAL A 128 12.27 -14.87 39.79
C VAL A 128 11.94 -13.81 38.75
N TYR A 129 12.21 -14.12 37.49
CA TYR A 129 11.95 -13.23 36.36
C TYR A 129 10.75 -13.75 35.58
N ALA A 130 9.76 -12.87 35.39
CA ALA A 130 8.55 -13.15 34.63
C ALA A 130 8.30 -12.06 33.57
N GLU A 131 7.65 -12.44 32.47
CA GLU A 131 7.03 -11.48 31.55
C GLU A 131 5.53 -11.51 31.72
N LEU A 132 4.85 -10.37 31.58
CA LEU A 132 3.40 -10.28 31.63
C LEU A 132 2.81 -10.17 30.21
N LYS A 133 1.49 -10.03 30.15
CA LYS A 133 0.77 -9.74 28.91
C LYS A 133 1.40 -8.53 28.20
N ARG A 134 1.74 -8.71 26.92
CA ARG A 134 2.20 -7.64 26.03
C ARG A 134 1.17 -6.50 25.96
N ILE A 135 1.64 -5.25 26.01
CA ILE A 135 0.80 -4.07 25.86
C ILE A 135 0.17 -4.07 24.46
N GLY A 136 -1.15 -4.12 24.43
CA GLY A 136 -1.95 -4.10 23.20
C GLY A 136 -2.27 -2.67 22.76
N GLY A 137 -2.88 -2.53 21.58
CA GLY A 137 -3.23 -1.23 21.01
C GLY A 137 -2.82 -1.10 19.56
N LYS A 138 -3.04 0.10 19.00
CA LYS A 138 -2.54 0.50 17.69
C LYS A 138 -1.33 1.40 17.89
N LEU A 139 -0.26 1.18 17.12
CA LEU A 139 0.86 2.12 17.08
C LEU A 139 0.35 3.51 16.69
N GLU A 140 0.94 4.55 17.28
CA GLU A 140 0.61 5.93 16.95
C GLU A 140 0.98 6.26 15.49
N GLY A 141 0.39 7.33 14.97
CA GLY A 141 0.76 7.86 13.66
C GLY A 141 2.19 8.40 13.66
N ALA A 142 2.86 8.37 12.51
CA ALA A 142 4.22 8.91 12.43
C ALA A 142 4.24 10.42 12.69
N THR A 143 5.36 10.90 13.19
CA THR A 143 5.66 12.33 13.37
C THR A 143 6.82 12.73 12.46
N GLU A 144 7.19 14.02 12.46
CA GLU A 144 8.33 14.54 11.69
C GLU A 144 8.20 14.29 10.18
N LEU A 145 6.99 14.52 9.63
CA LEU A 145 6.71 14.35 8.21
C LEU A 145 7.30 15.52 7.42
N GLU A 146 8.29 15.24 6.59
CA GLU A 146 8.98 16.26 5.79
C GLU A 146 9.12 15.85 4.33
N TRP A 147 9.11 16.85 3.45
CA TRP A 147 9.44 16.70 2.04
C TRP A 147 10.86 17.16 1.76
N GLU A 148 11.67 16.32 1.11
CA GLU A 148 12.90 16.74 0.44
C GLU A 148 12.76 16.48 -1.07
N GLY A 149 12.48 17.54 -1.82
CA GLY A 149 12.13 17.41 -3.24
C GLY A 149 10.86 16.57 -3.42
N THR A 150 11.01 15.38 -4.00
CA THR A 150 9.90 14.43 -4.22
C THR A 150 9.87 13.28 -3.23
N THR A 151 10.78 13.29 -2.26
CA THR A 151 10.91 12.21 -1.27
C THR A 151 10.28 12.64 0.04
N ALA A 152 9.35 11.81 0.52
CA ALA A 152 8.74 11.92 1.83
C ALA A 152 9.63 11.25 2.87
N TYR A 153 9.82 11.89 4.01
CA TYR A 153 10.54 11.39 5.18
C TYR A 153 9.65 11.45 6.42
N TRP A 154 9.85 10.55 7.38
CA TRP A 154 9.12 10.52 8.65
C TRP A 154 9.97 9.94 9.79
N GLY A 155 9.59 10.22 11.02
CA GLY A 155 10.22 9.66 12.22
C GLY A 155 9.97 8.15 12.34
N GLU A 156 10.97 7.42 12.86
CA GLU A 156 10.84 5.98 13.11
C GLU A 156 9.83 5.71 14.23
N ILE A 157 8.94 4.73 14.02
CA ILE A 157 8.00 4.26 15.04
C ILE A 157 8.55 2.96 15.64
N GLU A 158 8.82 2.96 16.94
CA GLU A 158 9.26 1.77 17.65
C GLU A 158 8.27 0.61 17.49
N GLY A 159 8.79 -0.60 17.25
CA GLY A 159 7.96 -1.78 17.00
C GLY A 159 7.34 -1.86 15.60
N ALA A 160 7.60 -0.90 14.70
CA ALA A 160 7.18 -0.97 13.30
C ALA A 160 7.95 -2.06 12.53
N LYS A 161 7.22 -2.85 11.74
CA LYS A 161 7.77 -3.81 10.77
C LYS A 161 8.04 -3.16 9.42
N ARG A 162 7.14 -2.26 9.03
CA ARG A 162 7.08 -1.50 7.78
C ARG A 162 6.03 -0.40 7.94
N TYR A 163 5.89 0.43 6.91
CA TYR A 163 4.96 1.55 6.88
C TYR A 163 4.05 1.46 5.67
N ASP A 164 2.79 1.86 5.83
CA ASP A 164 1.96 2.29 4.71
C ASP A 164 2.10 3.81 4.59
N VAL A 165 2.37 4.30 3.38
CA VAL A 165 2.50 5.73 3.08
C VAL A 165 1.45 6.09 2.05
N LYS A 166 0.56 7.01 2.41
CA LYS A 166 -0.54 7.46 1.56
C LYS A 166 -0.21 8.82 1.01
N LEU A 167 -0.15 8.93 -0.32
CA LEU A 167 -0.03 10.21 -1.02
C LEU A 167 -1.42 10.75 -1.34
N MET A 168 -1.64 12.01 -1.02
CA MET A 168 -2.87 12.76 -1.29
C MET A 168 -2.56 13.91 -2.26
N ARG A 169 -3.56 14.31 -3.05
CA ARG A 169 -3.56 15.55 -3.85
C ARG A 169 -4.90 16.23 -3.67
N ASP A 170 -4.90 17.48 -3.23
CA ASP A 170 -6.13 18.27 -2.97
C ASP A 170 -7.16 17.46 -2.15
N ASP A 171 -6.70 16.88 -1.03
CA ASP A 171 -7.46 16.01 -0.12
C ASP A 171 -7.99 14.69 -0.70
N ARG A 172 -7.55 14.31 -1.90
CA ARG A 172 -7.92 13.03 -2.54
C ARG A 172 -6.74 12.08 -2.58
N THR A 173 -6.97 10.82 -2.21
CA THR A 173 -5.95 9.77 -2.31
C THR A 173 -5.48 9.61 -3.76
N VAL A 174 -4.17 9.76 -3.96
CA VAL A 174 -3.49 9.43 -5.23
C VAL A 174 -3.07 7.97 -5.20
N THR A 175 -2.38 7.55 -4.14
CA THR A 175 -1.92 6.16 -3.98
C THR A 175 -1.65 5.84 -2.51
N THR A 176 -1.48 4.56 -2.20
CA THR A 176 -0.89 4.09 -0.94
C THR A 176 0.17 3.05 -1.26
N VAL A 177 1.37 3.25 -0.76
CA VAL A 177 2.55 2.43 -1.02
C VAL A 177 3.08 1.84 0.29
N GLU A 178 3.75 0.70 0.22
CA GLU A 178 4.47 0.14 1.36
C GLU A 178 5.94 0.58 1.34
N ALA A 179 6.49 0.92 2.51
CA ALA A 179 7.89 1.27 2.70
C ALA A 179 8.49 0.47 3.86
N SER A 180 9.70 -0.08 3.69
CA SER A 180 10.41 -0.81 4.75
C SER A 180 11.30 0.09 5.62
N GLY A 181 11.56 1.32 5.19
CA GLY A 181 12.34 2.33 5.94
C GLY A 181 11.50 3.58 6.22
N THR A 182 12.16 4.66 6.58
CA THR A 182 11.55 5.95 6.99
C THR A 182 11.48 7.00 5.87
N SER A 183 11.51 6.54 4.61
CA SER A 183 11.34 7.43 3.46
C SER A 183 10.73 6.72 2.26
N TYR A 184 10.10 7.49 1.37
CA TYR A 184 9.59 7.02 0.08
C TYR A 184 9.60 8.14 -0.97
N ASN A 185 10.11 7.85 -2.17
CA ASN A 185 10.15 8.81 -3.27
C ASN A 185 8.89 8.73 -4.15
N PHE A 186 8.13 9.82 -4.19
CA PHE A 186 6.87 9.95 -4.93
C PHE A 186 6.98 10.60 -6.31
N ALA A 187 8.20 10.87 -6.83
CA ALA A 187 8.40 11.54 -8.13
C ALA A 187 7.47 11.02 -9.25
N GLY A 188 7.29 9.70 -9.36
CA GLY A 188 6.44 9.09 -10.40
C GLY A 188 4.93 9.29 -10.26
N TYR A 189 4.46 9.89 -9.16
CA TYR A 189 3.03 10.10 -8.87
C TYR A 189 2.58 11.56 -9.07
N PHE A 190 3.52 12.48 -9.33
CA PHE A 190 3.22 13.88 -9.65
C PHE A 190 2.83 14.02 -11.12
N ASN A 191 1.55 13.82 -11.41
CA ASN A 191 0.99 13.79 -12.76
C ASN A 191 -0.06 14.87 -13.05
N LYS A 192 -0.34 15.73 -12.08
CA LYS A 192 -1.26 16.87 -12.22
C LYS A 192 -0.81 17.97 -11.27
N GLU A 193 -1.10 19.21 -11.63
CA GLU A 193 -1.01 20.33 -10.68
C GLU A 193 -1.87 20.08 -9.44
N GLY A 194 -1.37 20.49 -8.27
CA GLY A 194 -2.10 20.46 -7.01
C GLY A 194 -1.20 20.45 -5.77
N ASP A 195 -1.84 20.54 -4.61
CA ASP A 195 -1.18 20.41 -3.30
C ASP A 195 -1.06 18.94 -2.93
N TYR A 196 0.18 18.45 -2.83
CA TYR A 196 0.46 17.08 -2.45
C TYR A 196 0.87 16.98 -0.98
N THR A 197 0.15 16.18 -0.21
CA THR A 197 0.51 15.81 1.17
C THR A 197 0.68 14.31 1.29
N PHE A 198 1.32 13.83 2.35
CA PHE A 198 1.34 12.42 2.67
C PHE A 198 0.99 12.15 4.13
N ARG A 199 0.49 10.95 4.39
CA ARG A 199 0.31 10.38 5.73
C ARG A 199 1.03 9.05 5.84
N VAL A 200 1.45 8.70 7.04
CA VAL A 200 2.16 7.46 7.33
C VAL A 200 1.51 6.73 8.50
N ARG A 201 1.38 5.41 8.39
CA ARG A 201 1.10 4.54 9.55
C ARG A 201 2.06 3.37 9.60
N ALA A 202 2.44 2.97 10.81
CA ALA A 202 3.22 1.75 11.00
C ALA A 202 2.34 0.49 10.90
N ILE A 203 2.95 -0.59 10.42
CA ILE A 203 2.43 -1.95 10.58
C ILE A 203 3.27 -2.64 11.65
N ALA A 204 2.63 -3.06 12.74
CA ALA A 204 3.32 -3.62 13.90
C ALA A 204 4.07 -4.93 13.61
N SER A 205 5.29 -5.06 14.13
CA SER A 205 6.13 -6.27 14.02
C SER A 205 5.59 -7.47 14.79
N TYR A 206 4.94 -7.24 15.93
CA TYR A 206 4.48 -8.28 16.85
C TYR A 206 3.13 -8.90 16.47
N ASN A 207 2.31 -8.25 15.65
CA ASN A 207 1.00 -8.77 15.26
C ASN A 207 0.54 -8.41 13.83
N SER A 208 1.35 -7.68 13.06
CA SER A 208 1.04 -7.23 11.70
C SER A 208 -0.24 -6.40 11.55
N LYS A 209 -0.76 -5.82 12.64
CA LYS A 209 -1.89 -4.89 12.59
C LYS A 209 -1.42 -3.48 12.23
N ALA A 210 -2.27 -2.76 11.52
CA ALA A 210 -2.04 -1.36 11.19
C ALA A 210 -2.25 -0.46 12.41
N GLY A 211 -1.33 0.49 12.59
CA GLY A 211 -1.46 1.60 13.52
C GLY A 211 -2.41 2.68 13.04
N GLU A 212 -2.40 3.81 13.74
CA GLU A 212 -3.09 5.03 13.33
C GLU A 212 -2.33 5.74 12.21
N TRP A 213 -3.07 6.48 11.39
CA TRP A 213 -2.45 7.40 10.42
C TRP A 213 -1.92 8.63 11.15
N SER A 214 -0.76 9.13 10.71
CA SER A 214 -0.31 10.47 11.04
C SER A 214 -1.34 11.53 10.60
N GLU A 215 -1.17 12.73 11.12
CA GLU A 215 -1.68 13.92 10.45
C GLU A 215 -1.05 14.09 9.06
N ASP A 216 -1.61 14.98 8.26
CA ASP A 216 -1.02 15.33 6.97
C ASP A 216 0.34 15.99 7.15
N SER A 217 1.29 15.65 6.26
CA SER A 217 2.50 16.44 6.07
C SER A 217 2.16 17.88 5.66
N ASP A 218 3.15 18.76 5.71
CA ASP A 218 3.09 20.01 4.95
C ASP A 218 2.86 19.72 3.45
N ALA A 219 2.21 20.67 2.77
CA ALA A 219 1.89 20.55 1.35
C ALA A 219 3.12 20.83 0.47
N LEU A 220 3.38 19.92 -0.46
CA LEU A 220 4.26 20.12 -1.61
C LEU A 220 3.41 20.53 -2.81
N TYR A 221 3.43 21.81 -3.16
CA TYR A 221 2.72 22.29 -4.34
C TYR A 221 3.50 21.97 -5.62
N ILE A 222 2.88 21.23 -6.54
CA ILE A 222 3.42 20.93 -7.86
C ILE A 222 2.66 21.75 -8.90
N ARG A 223 3.36 22.58 -9.68
CA ARG A 223 2.78 23.32 -10.82
C ARG A 223 2.72 22.44 -12.07
N GLU A 224 1.80 22.75 -12.99
CA GLU A 224 1.70 22.06 -14.27
C GLU A 224 3.02 22.09 -15.07
N GLU A 225 3.76 23.21 -15.03
CA GLU A 225 5.06 23.35 -15.70
C GLU A 225 6.17 22.48 -15.07
N ASP A 226 6.09 22.21 -13.77
CA ASP A 226 7.07 21.42 -13.02
C ASP A 226 6.85 19.91 -13.19
N LEU A 227 5.69 19.49 -13.71
CA LEU A 227 5.39 18.09 -13.98
C LEU A 227 6.48 17.45 -14.85
N GLY A 228 6.99 18.16 -15.86
CA GLY A 228 8.05 17.67 -16.74
C GLY A 228 9.39 17.45 -16.03
N ARG A 229 9.69 18.22 -14.98
CA ARG A 229 10.96 18.16 -14.22
C ARG A 229 11.03 16.93 -13.33
N TYR A 230 9.90 16.50 -12.78
CA TYR A 230 9.80 15.32 -11.91
C TYR A 230 9.44 14.04 -12.67
N SER A 231 9.25 14.14 -13.98
CA SER A 231 8.70 13.03 -14.76
C SER A 231 9.34 12.82 -16.15
N GLY A 232 10.33 13.61 -16.58
CA GLY A 232 10.70 13.67 -17.99
C GLY A 232 11.91 12.84 -18.45
N SER A 233 12.95 12.71 -17.62
CA SER A 233 14.19 12.03 -18.01
C SER A 233 14.36 10.69 -17.31
N GLY A 234 14.93 9.74 -18.04
CA GLY A 234 14.99 8.35 -17.66
C GLY A 234 15.40 7.48 -18.82
N ARG A 235 15.37 6.17 -18.59
CA ARG A 235 15.80 5.16 -19.55
C ARG A 235 14.82 4.00 -19.61
N TRP A 236 14.62 3.51 -20.83
CA TRP A 236 13.92 2.26 -21.08
C TRP A 236 14.80 1.10 -20.60
N ILE A 237 14.20 0.21 -19.81
CA ILE A 237 14.83 -1.00 -19.31
C ILE A 237 13.94 -2.18 -19.68
N GLN A 238 14.56 -3.27 -20.15
CA GLN A 238 13.86 -4.51 -20.47
C GLN A 238 14.34 -5.62 -19.54
N ASN A 239 13.41 -6.40 -19.01
CA ASN A 239 13.68 -7.65 -18.30
C ASN A 239 12.72 -8.75 -18.79
N GLN A 240 12.71 -9.89 -18.10
CA GLN A 240 11.87 -11.04 -18.46
C GLN A 240 10.36 -10.76 -18.46
N ASN A 241 9.90 -9.74 -17.73
CA ASN A 241 8.48 -9.39 -17.63
C ASN A 241 8.05 -8.35 -18.69
N GLY A 242 9.00 -7.60 -19.26
CA GLY A 242 8.72 -6.61 -20.30
C GLY A 242 9.58 -5.35 -20.20
N TRP A 243 9.14 -4.32 -20.91
CA TRP A 243 9.73 -2.99 -20.89
C TRP A 243 9.14 -2.14 -19.76
N TRP A 244 9.98 -1.40 -19.06
CA TRP A 244 9.58 -0.38 -18.09
C TRP A 244 10.47 0.85 -18.24
N TYR A 245 10.04 1.98 -17.70
CA TYR A 245 10.80 3.24 -17.78
C TYR A 245 11.31 3.64 -16.40
N SER A 246 12.64 3.64 -16.23
CA SER A 246 13.27 4.11 -14.99
C SER A 246 13.48 5.60 -15.08
N TYR A 247 12.92 6.37 -14.16
CA TYR A 247 13.26 7.78 -14.02
C TYR A 247 14.69 7.93 -13.53
N ASP A 248 15.40 8.96 -14.00
CA ASP A 248 16.76 9.27 -13.52
C ASP A 248 16.78 9.66 -12.03
N THR A 249 15.67 10.21 -11.55
CA THR A 249 15.43 10.56 -10.14
C THR A 249 15.04 9.38 -9.27
N GLY A 250 14.97 8.17 -9.83
CA GLY A 250 14.43 6.97 -9.18
C GLY A 250 12.91 6.83 -9.33
N GLY A 251 12.44 5.59 -9.31
CA GLY A 251 11.03 5.23 -9.56
C GLY A 251 10.72 4.96 -11.05
N TYR A 252 9.45 4.74 -11.33
CA TYR A 252 8.93 4.41 -12.67
C TYR A 252 7.43 4.77 -12.78
N PRO A 253 6.90 5.02 -14.00
CA PRO A 253 5.46 5.21 -14.20
C PRO A 253 4.71 3.90 -13.94
N ALA A 254 3.59 3.96 -13.21
CA ALA A 254 2.72 2.82 -12.98
C ALA A 254 1.24 3.25 -13.00
N SER A 255 0.37 2.41 -13.56
CA SER A 255 -1.07 2.66 -13.73
C SER A 255 -1.40 4.01 -14.38
N CYS A 256 -0.59 4.45 -15.36
CA CYS A 256 -0.74 5.78 -15.92
C CYS A 256 -0.29 5.89 -17.39
N TRP A 257 -0.84 6.91 -18.05
CA TRP A 257 -0.29 7.44 -19.30
C TRP A 257 0.98 8.23 -19.03
N LYS A 258 1.96 8.09 -19.93
CA LYS A 258 3.20 8.84 -19.86
C LYS A 258 3.71 9.22 -21.24
N GLN A 259 3.97 10.51 -21.43
CA GLN A 259 4.67 10.99 -22.63
C GLN A 259 6.19 10.89 -22.42
N ILE A 260 6.87 10.22 -23.32
CA ILE A 260 8.33 10.02 -23.33
C ILE A 260 8.81 10.34 -24.75
N ASN A 261 9.72 11.32 -24.89
CA ASN A 261 10.26 11.76 -26.18
C ASN A 261 9.18 12.09 -27.23
N GLY A 262 8.09 12.73 -26.79
CA GLY A 262 6.97 13.14 -27.65
C GLY A 262 5.94 12.06 -27.98
N ALA A 263 6.16 10.80 -27.57
CA ALA A 263 5.22 9.71 -27.76
C ALA A 263 4.52 9.32 -26.46
N TRP A 264 3.25 8.94 -26.52
CA TRP A 264 2.47 8.48 -25.38
C TRP A 264 2.57 6.96 -25.19
N TYR A 265 2.71 6.53 -23.95
CA TYR A 265 2.78 5.13 -23.51
C TYR A 265 1.85 4.93 -22.32
N TYR A 266 1.37 3.71 -22.10
CA TYR A 266 0.62 3.36 -20.90
C TYR A 266 1.34 2.27 -20.11
N PHE A 267 1.39 2.42 -18.79
CA PHE A 267 2.07 1.50 -17.89
C PHE A 267 1.06 0.81 -16.97
N ASN A 268 1.22 -0.50 -16.75
CA ASN A 268 0.39 -1.26 -15.83
C ASN A 268 0.73 -0.97 -14.36
N SER A 269 0.02 -1.61 -13.43
CA SER A 269 0.20 -1.41 -11.98
C SER A 269 1.56 -1.82 -11.44
N SER A 270 2.31 -2.64 -12.18
CA SER A 270 3.68 -3.04 -11.86
C SER A 270 4.73 -2.23 -12.62
N GLY A 271 4.31 -1.19 -13.34
CA GLY A 271 5.20 -0.28 -14.07
C GLY A 271 5.71 -0.80 -15.41
N TYR A 272 5.12 -1.86 -15.96
CA TYR A 272 5.47 -2.35 -17.29
C TYR A 272 4.62 -1.71 -18.36
N MET A 273 5.28 -1.31 -19.44
CA MET A 273 4.67 -0.74 -20.64
C MET A 273 3.73 -1.75 -21.30
N LEU A 274 2.51 -1.31 -21.58
CA LEU A 274 1.52 -2.11 -22.27
C LEU A 274 1.66 -1.99 -23.80
N THR A 275 1.15 -2.99 -24.50
CA THR A 275 1.02 -3.05 -25.97
C THR A 275 -0.36 -3.60 -26.33
N GLY A 276 -0.76 -3.49 -27.60
CA GLY A 276 -2.02 -4.00 -28.12
C GLY A 276 -3.24 -3.18 -27.67
N TRP A 277 -4.42 -3.81 -27.75
CA TRP A 277 -5.69 -3.19 -27.38
C TRP A 277 -5.83 -3.05 -25.87
N GLN A 278 -6.16 -1.84 -25.41
CA GLN A 278 -6.36 -1.50 -24.01
C GLN A 278 -7.69 -0.79 -23.82
N LYS A 279 -8.51 -1.24 -22.88
CA LYS A 279 -9.75 -0.56 -22.49
C LYS A 279 -9.53 0.17 -21.17
N LEU A 280 -9.43 1.49 -21.22
CA LEU A 280 -9.11 2.36 -20.10
C LEU A 280 -10.25 3.35 -19.89
N ASP A 281 -10.82 3.39 -18.68
CA ASP A 281 -11.97 4.25 -18.33
C ASP A 281 -13.15 4.15 -19.32
N GLY A 282 -13.39 2.94 -19.83
CA GLY A 282 -14.46 2.67 -20.79
C GLY A 282 -14.11 2.94 -22.25
N VAL A 283 -12.97 3.57 -22.53
CA VAL A 283 -12.51 3.95 -23.87
C VAL A 283 -11.45 2.96 -24.37
N TRP A 284 -11.50 2.62 -25.65
CA TRP A 284 -10.52 1.74 -26.29
C TRP A 284 -9.36 2.54 -26.88
N TYR A 285 -8.15 2.04 -26.65
CA TYR A 285 -6.90 2.54 -27.21
C TYR A 285 -6.14 1.37 -27.83
N TYR A 286 -5.29 1.66 -28.81
CA TYR A 286 -4.33 0.68 -29.31
C TYR A 286 -2.91 1.20 -29.09
N LEU A 287 -2.11 0.41 -28.37
CA LEU A 287 -0.69 0.65 -28.18
C LEU A 287 0.07 -0.19 -29.21
N LEU A 288 0.85 0.45 -30.06
CA LEU A 288 1.67 -0.21 -31.08
C LEU A 288 2.63 -1.22 -30.43
N PRO A 289 3.25 -2.14 -31.19
CA PRO A 289 4.18 -3.14 -30.62
C PRO A 289 5.36 -2.54 -29.85
N ASN A 290 5.74 -1.30 -30.16
CA ASN A 290 6.76 -0.53 -29.43
C ASN A 290 6.18 0.29 -28.25
N GLY A 291 4.90 0.09 -27.90
CA GLY A 291 4.17 0.75 -26.81
C GLY A 291 3.61 2.12 -27.12
N VAL A 292 3.92 2.71 -28.27
CA VAL A 292 3.44 4.04 -28.64
C VAL A 292 1.94 4.00 -28.89
N MET A 293 1.20 4.95 -28.31
CA MET A 293 -0.23 5.12 -28.55
C MET A 293 -0.50 5.42 -30.03
N ALA A 294 -1.34 4.61 -30.65
CA ALA A 294 -1.76 4.80 -32.04
C ALA A 294 -2.72 6.00 -32.15
N THR A 295 -2.55 6.77 -33.22
CA THR A 295 -3.47 7.83 -33.66
C THR A 295 -3.77 7.64 -35.14
N GLY A 296 -4.87 8.20 -35.63
CA GLY A 296 -5.29 8.11 -37.02
C GLY A 296 -5.71 6.69 -37.46
N TRP A 297 -5.61 6.44 -38.77
CA TRP A 297 -5.95 5.15 -39.36
C TRP A 297 -4.88 4.09 -39.06
N ASN A 298 -5.33 2.94 -38.54
CA ASN A 298 -4.47 1.82 -38.16
C ASN A 298 -5.02 0.50 -38.71
N LEU A 299 -4.19 -0.23 -39.45
CA LEU A 299 -4.51 -1.58 -39.95
C LEU A 299 -4.02 -2.62 -38.94
N ILE A 300 -4.95 -3.24 -38.23
CA ILE A 300 -4.66 -4.17 -37.14
C ILE A 300 -5.28 -5.52 -37.50
N ASN A 301 -4.44 -6.54 -37.68
CA ASN A 301 -4.86 -7.89 -38.08
C ASN A 301 -5.77 -7.92 -39.33
N GLY A 302 -5.47 -7.07 -40.32
CA GLY A 302 -6.23 -7.00 -41.58
C GLY A 302 -7.51 -6.18 -41.52
N VAL A 303 -7.82 -5.55 -40.38
CA VAL A 303 -9.00 -4.70 -40.20
C VAL A 303 -8.56 -3.25 -39.92
N TRP A 304 -9.20 -2.29 -40.59
CA TRP A 304 -8.95 -0.87 -40.37
C TRP A 304 -9.74 -0.34 -39.16
N TYR A 305 -9.06 0.42 -38.32
CA TYR A 305 -9.60 1.17 -37.19
C TYR A 305 -9.13 2.62 -37.28
N TYR A 306 -9.86 3.54 -36.66
CA TYR A 306 -9.44 4.92 -36.53
C TYR A 306 -9.37 5.33 -35.06
N MET A 307 -8.25 5.92 -34.68
CA MET A 307 -8.00 6.53 -33.38
C MET A 307 -8.00 8.05 -33.53
N ASN A 308 -8.70 8.78 -32.66
CA ASN A 308 -8.66 10.25 -32.72
C ASN A 308 -7.30 10.81 -32.25
N GLY A 309 -7.16 12.14 -32.20
CA GLY A 309 -5.91 12.79 -31.77
C GLY A 309 -5.48 12.45 -30.33
N SER A 310 -6.43 12.07 -29.48
CA SER A 310 -6.21 11.60 -28.11
C SER A 310 -5.99 10.08 -28.02
N GLY A 311 -5.97 9.37 -29.16
CA GLY A 311 -5.78 7.92 -29.24
C GLY A 311 -7.03 7.08 -29.02
N GLU A 312 -8.20 7.71 -28.86
CA GLU A 312 -9.45 7.00 -28.59
C GLU A 312 -10.00 6.38 -29.86
N MET A 313 -10.32 5.09 -29.80
CA MET A 313 -10.93 4.35 -30.91
C MET A 313 -12.33 4.91 -31.22
N GLN A 314 -12.53 5.27 -32.48
CA GLN A 314 -13.79 5.81 -32.95
C GLN A 314 -14.75 4.71 -33.43
N THR A 315 -16.05 5.02 -33.37
CA THR A 315 -17.14 4.19 -33.91
C THR A 315 -18.13 5.09 -34.66
N GLY A 316 -19.07 4.51 -35.41
CA GLY A 316 -20.07 5.21 -36.18
C GLY A 316 -19.51 5.94 -37.42
N TRP A 317 -20.25 6.95 -37.87
CA TRP A 317 -19.88 7.78 -39.01
C TRP A 317 -18.69 8.70 -38.69
N GLN A 318 -17.71 8.72 -39.59
CA GLN A 318 -16.49 9.48 -39.46
C GLN A 318 -16.27 10.29 -40.74
N ASN A 319 -16.25 11.63 -40.64
CA ASN A 319 -16.01 12.51 -41.77
C ASN A 319 -14.60 13.12 -41.69
N MET A 320 -13.77 12.83 -42.69
CA MET A 320 -12.37 13.22 -42.74
C MET A 320 -12.05 13.76 -44.13
N ASN A 321 -11.71 15.05 -44.23
CA ASN A 321 -11.35 15.70 -45.49
C ASN A 321 -12.41 15.51 -46.60
N GLY A 322 -13.70 15.62 -46.24
CA GLY A 322 -14.80 15.47 -47.18
C GLY A 322 -15.12 14.02 -47.60
N ARG A 323 -14.47 13.03 -46.98
CA ARG A 323 -14.78 11.60 -47.17
C ARG A 323 -15.44 11.06 -45.90
N SER A 324 -16.53 10.32 -46.08
CA SER A 324 -17.24 9.67 -44.98
C SER A 324 -16.91 8.19 -44.93
N TYR A 325 -16.66 7.68 -43.74
CA TYR A 325 -16.39 6.28 -43.43
C TYR A 325 -17.35 5.82 -42.33
N TYR A 326 -17.62 4.53 -42.24
CA TYR A 326 -18.38 3.96 -41.12
C TYR A 326 -17.54 2.92 -40.37
N LEU A 327 -17.40 3.12 -39.07
CA LEU A 327 -16.78 2.18 -38.15
C LEU A 327 -17.88 1.50 -37.33
N ASN A 328 -17.91 0.18 -37.28
CA ASN A 328 -18.94 -0.52 -36.49
C ASN A 328 -18.70 -0.38 -34.97
N ASN A 329 -19.51 -1.03 -34.14
CA ASN A 329 -19.39 -0.95 -32.68
C ASN A 329 -18.09 -1.55 -32.12
N SER A 330 -17.39 -2.40 -32.87
CA SER A 330 -16.05 -2.87 -32.50
C SER A 330 -14.94 -1.95 -33.01
N GLY A 331 -15.28 -0.83 -33.67
CA GLY A 331 -14.36 0.12 -34.30
C GLY A 331 -13.86 -0.31 -35.68
N ALA A 332 -14.32 -1.45 -36.20
CA ALA A 332 -13.88 -1.96 -37.50
C ALA A 332 -14.53 -1.18 -38.64
N MET A 333 -13.72 -0.69 -39.57
CA MET A 333 -14.19 -0.02 -40.77
C MET A 333 -14.97 -0.98 -41.68
N LEU A 334 -16.15 -0.56 -42.08
CA LEU A 334 -17.00 -1.32 -43.00
C LEU A 334 -16.69 -0.98 -44.47
N THR A 335 -16.95 -1.94 -45.35
CA THR A 335 -16.91 -1.82 -46.81
C THR A 335 -18.13 -2.52 -47.43
N GLY A 336 -18.41 -2.26 -48.70
CA GLY A 336 -19.53 -2.81 -49.44
C GLY A 336 -20.90 -2.24 -49.05
N TRP A 337 -21.95 -3.01 -49.34
CA TRP A 337 -23.33 -2.66 -49.02
C TRP A 337 -23.61 -2.76 -47.52
N GLN A 338 -24.12 -1.68 -46.94
CA GLN A 338 -24.44 -1.58 -45.51
C GLN A 338 -25.84 -1.04 -45.31
N ARG A 339 -26.62 -1.67 -44.44
CA ARG A 339 -27.94 -1.18 -44.02
C ARG A 339 -27.85 -0.59 -42.62
N LEU A 340 -27.87 0.74 -42.54
CA LEU A 340 -27.66 1.51 -41.32
C LEU A 340 -28.89 2.39 -41.08
N ASP A 341 -29.45 2.35 -39.86
CA ASP A 341 -30.67 3.10 -39.48
C ASP A 341 -31.82 3.00 -40.50
N GLY A 342 -32.01 1.80 -41.06
CA GLY A 342 -33.05 1.50 -42.04
C GLY A 342 -32.77 1.94 -43.48
N ARG A 343 -31.66 2.65 -43.73
CA ARG A 343 -31.23 3.11 -45.07
C ARG A 343 -30.08 2.28 -45.60
N TRP A 344 -29.98 2.18 -46.92
CA TRP A 344 -28.86 1.51 -47.59
C TRP A 344 -27.76 2.50 -47.93
N TYR A 345 -26.52 2.10 -47.72
CA TYR A 345 -25.30 2.81 -48.05
C TYR A 345 -24.36 1.86 -48.79
N TYR A 346 -23.47 2.42 -49.60
CA TYR A 346 -22.35 1.67 -50.16
C TYR A 346 -21.05 2.34 -49.78
N LEU A 347 -20.16 1.59 -49.14
CA LEU A 347 -18.79 2.01 -48.81
C LEU A 347 -17.85 1.30 -49.80
N ASP A 348 -16.99 2.04 -50.50
CA ASP A 348 -16.11 1.43 -51.49
C ASP A 348 -15.03 0.52 -50.85
N GLY A 349 -14.15 -0.06 -51.67
CA GLY A 349 -13.07 -0.93 -51.17
C GLY A 349 -12.08 -0.24 -50.23
N SER A 350 -12.03 1.10 -50.22
CA SER A 350 -11.27 1.92 -49.28
C SER A 350 -12.10 2.41 -48.09
N GLY A 351 -13.37 2.01 -48.01
CA GLY A 351 -14.32 2.39 -46.97
C GLY A 351 -15.01 3.74 -47.19
N VAL A 352 -14.78 4.42 -48.31
CA VAL A 352 -15.37 5.73 -48.59
C VAL A 352 -16.82 5.56 -49.01
N MET A 353 -17.70 6.31 -48.36
CA MET A 353 -19.13 6.34 -48.67
C MET A 353 -19.39 6.91 -50.05
N ALA A 354 -20.13 6.15 -50.85
CA ALA A 354 -20.52 6.55 -52.18
C ALA A 354 -21.61 7.64 -52.16
N THR A 355 -21.54 8.54 -53.14
CA THR A 355 -22.55 9.56 -53.42
C THR A 355 -22.76 9.65 -54.94
N GLY A 356 -23.91 10.16 -55.37
CA GLY A 356 -24.28 10.26 -56.78
C GLY A 356 -24.48 8.90 -57.46
N TRP A 357 -24.35 8.89 -58.78
CA TRP A 357 -24.48 7.68 -59.61
C TRP A 357 -23.28 6.74 -59.44
N GLN A 358 -23.56 5.47 -59.17
CA GLN A 358 -22.56 4.41 -59.01
C GLN A 358 -22.92 3.18 -59.84
N ALA A 359 -21.95 2.63 -60.56
CA ALA A 359 -22.08 1.37 -61.28
C ALA A 359 -21.54 0.23 -60.42
N LEU A 360 -22.43 -0.60 -59.89
CA LEU A 360 -22.10 -1.70 -58.97
C LEU A 360 -22.67 -3.00 -59.55
N ASP A 361 -21.79 -3.99 -59.81
CA ASP A 361 -22.15 -5.30 -60.37
C ASP A 361 -23.04 -5.22 -61.63
N GLY A 362 -22.71 -4.29 -62.54
CA GLY A 362 -23.42 -4.10 -63.81
C GLY A 362 -24.77 -3.39 -63.69
N LYS A 363 -25.13 -2.88 -62.50
CA LYS A 363 -26.34 -2.10 -62.25
C LYS A 363 -25.99 -0.69 -61.80
N TRP A 364 -26.86 0.27 -62.10
CA TRP A 364 -26.70 1.66 -61.68
C TRP A 364 -27.58 1.96 -60.47
N TYR A 365 -26.97 2.56 -59.45
CA TYR A 365 -27.62 3.02 -58.22
C TYR A 365 -27.33 4.50 -58.02
N TYR A 366 -28.25 5.21 -57.38
CA TYR A 366 -28.05 6.61 -57.01
C TYR A 366 -28.04 6.76 -55.48
N PHE A 367 -26.99 7.39 -54.96
CA PHE A 367 -26.84 7.72 -53.56
C PHE A 367 -26.96 9.23 -53.36
N GLY A 368 -27.74 9.66 -52.37
CA GLY A 368 -27.88 11.07 -52.02
C GLY A 368 -26.57 11.69 -51.52
N SER A 369 -26.57 13.00 -51.28
CA SER A 369 -25.42 13.69 -50.66
C SER A 369 -25.15 13.21 -49.24
N ASP A 370 -26.16 12.68 -48.55
CA ASP A 370 -26.03 12.01 -47.24
C ASP A 370 -25.59 10.55 -47.36
N GLY A 371 -25.36 10.06 -48.58
CA GLY A 371 -24.94 8.69 -48.88
C GLY A 371 -26.06 7.65 -48.89
N SER A 372 -27.30 8.03 -48.59
CA SER A 372 -28.42 7.08 -48.59
C SER A 372 -28.83 6.71 -50.02
N MET A 373 -29.04 5.42 -50.27
CA MET A 373 -29.49 4.91 -51.56
C MET A 373 -30.94 5.32 -51.81
N TYR A 374 -31.20 5.84 -53.00
CA TYR A 374 -32.56 6.10 -53.48
C TYR A 374 -33.23 4.78 -53.86
N ALA A 375 -34.51 4.61 -53.51
CA ALA A 375 -35.32 3.45 -53.88
C ALA A 375 -36.80 3.84 -54.04
N ASN A 376 -37.49 3.25 -55.02
CA ASN A 376 -38.88 3.56 -55.39
C ASN A 376 -39.14 5.06 -55.56
N THR A 377 -38.25 5.75 -56.26
CA THR A 377 -38.32 7.21 -56.40
C THR A 377 -37.58 7.69 -57.66
N TYR A 378 -37.74 8.97 -57.99
CA TYR A 378 -36.96 9.64 -59.02
C TYR A 378 -35.71 10.31 -58.42
N THR A 379 -34.58 10.21 -59.11
CA THR A 379 -33.33 10.92 -58.79
C THR A 379 -33.43 12.41 -59.15
N PRO A 380 -32.54 13.27 -58.62
CA PRO A 380 -32.56 14.71 -58.94
C PRO A 380 -32.42 15.05 -60.43
N ASP A 381 -31.81 14.16 -61.23
CA ASP A 381 -31.71 14.27 -62.68
C ASP A 381 -32.87 13.60 -63.45
N GLY A 382 -33.94 13.20 -62.75
CA GLY A 382 -35.20 12.76 -63.34
C GLY A 382 -35.25 11.28 -63.76
N ARG A 383 -34.33 10.43 -63.28
CA ARG A 383 -34.33 8.99 -63.60
C ARG A 383 -35.01 8.18 -62.49
N TYR A 384 -35.79 7.16 -62.85
CA TYR A 384 -36.48 6.32 -61.88
C TYR A 384 -35.60 5.16 -61.40
N VAL A 385 -35.54 4.93 -60.08
CA VAL A 385 -34.94 3.76 -59.47
C VAL A 385 -36.00 2.90 -58.79
N ASP A 386 -35.95 1.59 -58.97
CA ASP A 386 -36.93 0.65 -58.40
C ASP A 386 -36.77 0.44 -56.89
N GLY A 387 -37.53 -0.49 -56.31
CA GLY A 387 -37.50 -0.77 -54.87
C GLY A 387 -36.20 -1.40 -54.37
N SER A 388 -35.37 -1.92 -55.28
CA SER A 388 -34.00 -2.38 -54.99
C SER A 388 -32.96 -1.28 -55.21
N GLY A 389 -33.37 -0.09 -55.66
CA GLY A 389 -32.52 1.05 -55.95
C GLY A 389 -31.86 1.03 -57.33
N VAL A 390 -32.25 0.07 -58.18
CA VAL A 390 -31.67 -0.10 -59.51
C VAL A 390 -32.35 0.85 -60.49
N TRP A 391 -31.55 1.58 -61.28
CA TRP A 391 -32.07 2.42 -62.36
C TRP A 391 -32.79 1.59 -63.42
N ILE A 392 -34.00 2.03 -63.76
CA ILE A 392 -34.79 1.50 -64.87
C ILE A 392 -34.69 2.48 -66.05
N PRO A 393 -34.08 2.04 -67.19
CA PRO A 393 -33.90 2.89 -68.37
C PRO A 393 -35.19 3.42 -68.99
#